data_AF-A0ABD0V023-F1
#
_entry.id   AF-A0ABD0V023-F1
#
_cell.length_a   1.000
_cell.length_b   1.000
_cell.length_c   1.000
_cell.angle_alpha   90.00
_cell.angle_beta   90.00
_cell.angle_gamma   90.00
#
_symmetry.space_group_name_H-M   'P 1'
#
loop_
_entity.id
_entity.type
_entity.pdbx_description
1 polymer ?
#
loop_
_entity_poly.entity_id
_entity_poly.type
_entity_poly.pdbx_seq_one_letter_code
_entity_poly.pdbx_strand_id
1 'polypeptide(L)'
;MDIPQETENYIRESIQDSLGLPVSEKTLRLKLLASQEDRNLLQDQNFILQDQLKEFHKRFQSCKEEASMNAQGLRKCIQERETLVAKYAEMKKHCAKLDRECMLFERDLEKAMESCDELEKENNELRAQLQDNSALQAMSAEVKSLQEDKEKLLINLQRAEEEVKVLFEDNKLLDELNKQLLRQLQRGKEGYGSDYKRSASGSSARGKRKSRRFSEDSPFAREADFNLEEQSRQPFSPLYQNSPESRLLNK
;
A
#
# COMPACT_ATOMS: atom_id res chain seq x y z
N MET A 1 -8.53 105.37 60.42
CA MET A 1 -9.76 104.58 60.57
C MET A 1 -9.98 104.47 62.06
N ASP A 2 -10.81 105.34 62.62
CA ASP A 2 -11.01 105.36 64.06
C ASP A 2 -11.78 104.10 64.46
N ILE A 3 -11.17 103.32 65.35
CA ILE A 3 -11.76 102.10 65.87
C ILE A 3 -12.95 102.54 66.75
N PRO A 4 -14.14 101.94 66.61
CA PRO A 4 -15.29 102.32 67.42
C PRO A 4 -14.95 102.24 68.92
N GLN A 5 -15.39 103.24 69.70
CA GLN A 5 -15.07 103.35 71.13
C GLN A 5 -15.43 102.09 71.92
N GLU A 6 -16.46 101.36 71.48
CA GLU A 6 -16.87 100.09 72.08
C GLU A 6 -15.86 98.97 71.85
N THR A 7 -15.27 98.90 70.65
CA THR A 7 -14.21 97.95 70.32
C THR A 7 -12.92 98.28 71.08
N GLU A 8 -12.60 99.57 71.22
CA GLU A 8 -11.43 100.03 71.99
C GLU A 8 -11.56 99.73 73.50
N ASN A 9 -12.76 99.94 74.07
CA ASN A 9 -13.06 99.58 75.45
C ASN A 9 -13.05 98.05 75.65
N TYR A 10 -13.60 97.28 74.72
CA TYR A 10 -13.54 95.82 74.74
C TYR A 10 -12.09 95.30 74.74
N ILE A 11 -11.23 95.84 73.87
CA ILE A 11 -9.81 95.46 73.81
C ILE A 11 -9.09 95.80 75.13
N ARG A 12 -9.28 97.02 75.65
CA ARG A 12 -8.70 97.47 76.93
C ARG A 12 -9.10 96.57 78.10
N GLU A 13 -10.40 96.28 78.21
CA GLU A 13 -10.93 95.45 79.28
C GLU A 13 -10.54 93.97 79.11
N SER A 14 -10.34 93.49 77.88
CA SER A 14 -9.83 92.13 77.63
C SER A 14 -8.35 91.96 78.03
N ILE A 15 -7.55 93.03 77.89
CA ILE A 15 -6.17 93.08 78.40
C ILE A 15 -6.18 93.10 79.93
N GLN A 16 -7.05 93.91 80.55
CA GLN A 16 -7.21 93.98 82.00
C GLN A 16 -7.65 92.64 82.62
N ASP A 17 -8.60 91.95 81.98
CA ASP A 17 -9.05 90.60 82.34
C ASP A 17 -7.89 89.59 82.34
N SER A 18 -7.06 89.62 81.29
CA SER A 18 -5.88 88.75 81.16
C SER A 18 -4.81 89.01 82.23
N LEU A 19 -4.84 90.20 82.86
CA LEU A 19 -3.98 90.61 83.96
C LEU A 19 -4.63 90.40 85.35
N GLY A 20 -5.83 89.81 85.41
CA GLY A 20 -6.56 89.52 86.64
C GLY A 20 -7.28 90.72 87.27
N LEU A 21 -7.45 91.81 86.52
CA LEU A 21 -8.15 93.01 87.00
C LEU A 21 -9.68 92.90 86.78
N PRO A 22 -10.50 93.58 87.61
CA PRO A 22 -11.96 93.51 87.49
C PRO A 22 -12.44 94.05 86.14
N VAL A 23 -13.25 93.25 85.43
CA VAL A 23 -13.81 93.58 84.12
C VAL A 23 -15.22 94.14 84.29
N SER A 24 -15.65 95.04 83.41
CA SER A 24 -17.02 95.54 83.45
C SER A 24 -18.03 94.44 83.08
N GLU A 25 -19.23 94.54 83.67
CA GLU A 25 -20.36 93.67 83.34
C GLU A 25 -20.71 93.69 81.84
N LYS A 26 -20.55 94.86 81.19
CA LYS A 26 -20.82 95.04 79.76
C LYS A 26 -19.88 94.18 78.90
N THR A 27 -18.59 94.16 79.21
CA THR A 27 -17.60 93.35 78.47
C THR A 27 -17.78 91.86 78.70
N LEU A 28 -18.10 91.43 79.92
CA LEU A 28 -18.41 90.02 80.21
C LEU A 28 -19.64 89.53 79.43
N ARG A 29 -20.70 90.36 79.33
CA ARG A 29 -21.89 90.05 78.52
C ARG A 29 -21.57 89.91 77.04
N LEU A 30 -20.74 90.80 76.49
CA LEU A 30 -20.30 90.73 75.09
C LEU A 30 -19.47 89.46 74.81
N LYS A 31 -18.53 89.12 75.69
CA LYS A 31 -17.75 87.86 75.57
C LYS A 31 -18.64 86.62 75.64
N LEU A 32 -19.64 86.64 76.52
CA LEU A 32 -20.61 85.54 76.65
C LEU A 32 -21.43 85.39 75.36
N LEU A 33 -21.90 86.50 74.78
CA LEU A 33 -22.66 86.50 73.53
C LEU A 33 -21.80 85.97 72.36
N ALA A 34 -20.59 86.49 72.18
CA ALA A 34 -19.67 86.04 71.13
C ALA A 34 -19.34 84.54 71.27
N SER A 35 -19.06 84.07 72.50
CA SER A 35 -18.82 82.65 72.76
C SER A 35 -20.06 81.77 72.50
N GLN A 36 -21.27 82.29 72.71
CA GLN A 36 -22.51 81.58 72.38
C GLN A 36 -22.71 81.48 70.86
N GLU A 37 -22.44 82.55 70.11
CA GLU A 37 -22.49 82.57 68.64
C GLU A 37 -21.48 81.59 68.03
N ASP A 38 -20.22 81.62 68.50
CA ASP A 38 -19.18 80.68 68.05
C ASP A 38 -19.55 79.22 68.33
N ARG A 39 -20.15 78.95 69.50
CA ARG A 39 -20.60 77.60 69.86
C ARG A 39 -21.71 77.10 68.94
N ASN A 40 -22.67 77.96 68.60
CA ASN A 40 -23.75 77.61 67.68
C ASN A 40 -23.18 77.31 66.29
N LEU A 41 -22.25 78.13 65.78
CA LEU A 41 -21.59 77.90 64.50
C LEU A 41 -20.81 76.57 64.47
N LEU A 42 -20.06 76.27 65.54
CA LEU A 42 -19.35 75.00 65.69
C LEU A 42 -20.31 73.81 65.76
N GLN A 43 -21.47 73.99 66.39
CA GLN A 43 -22.49 72.96 66.48
C GLN A 43 -23.09 72.68 65.09
N ASP A 44 -23.40 73.71 64.30
CA ASP A 44 -23.87 73.57 62.93
C ASP A 44 -22.84 72.87 62.02
N GLN A 45 -21.55 73.26 62.14
CA GLN A 45 -20.47 72.58 61.44
C GLN A 45 -20.36 71.10 61.83
N ASN A 46 -20.50 70.77 63.12
CA ASN A 46 -20.51 69.39 63.57
C ASN A 46 -21.66 68.60 62.95
N PHE A 47 -22.86 69.16 62.87
CA PHE A 47 -24.00 68.49 62.22
C PHE A 47 -23.72 68.22 60.74
N ILE A 48 -23.21 69.20 60.00
CA ILE A 48 -22.85 69.04 58.59
C ILE A 48 -21.81 67.93 58.41
N LEU A 49 -20.74 67.94 59.22
CA LEU A 49 -19.68 66.93 59.13
C LEU A 49 -20.20 65.52 59.47
N GLN A 50 -21.09 65.40 60.46
CA GLN A 50 -21.70 64.11 60.80
C GLN A 50 -22.54 63.57 59.65
N ASP A 51 -23.31 64.42 58.97
CA ASP A 51 -24.14 63.98 57.85
C ASP A 51 -23.30 63.62 56.62
N GLN A 52 -22.25 64.39 56.33
CA GLN A 52 -21.27 64.02 55.30
C GLN A 52 -20.61 62.67 55.61
N LEU A 53 -20.21 62.43 56.85
CA LEU A 53 -19.58 61.17 57.26
C LEU A 53 -20.53 59.98 57.08
N LYS A 54 -21.81 60.13 57.46
CA LYS A 54 -22.83 59.10 57.24
C LYS A 54 -23.04 58.82 55.75
N GLU A 55 -23.09 59.87 54.93
CA GLU A 55 -23.23 59.73 53.48
C GLU A 55 -22.03 59.02 52.85
N PHE A 56 -20.80 59.43 53.21
CA PHE A 56 -19.58 58.78 52.75
C PHE A 56 -19.53 57.31 53.20
N HIS A 57 -19.92 57.00 54.43
CA HIS A 57 -19.96 55.62 54.91
C HIS A 57 -20.95 54.77 54.11
N LYS A 58 -22.15 55.29 53.82
CA LYS A 58 -23.14 54.60 52.99
C LYS A 58 -22.59 54.32 51.59
N ARG A 59 -22.00 55.32 50.93
CA ARG A 59 -21.39 55.16 49.60
C ARG A 59 -20.26 54.14 49.62
N PHE A 60 -19.42 54.17 50.65
CA PHE A 60 -18.33 53.21 50.82
C PHE A 60 -18.84 51.77 50.94
N GLN A 61 -19.87 51.52 51.76
CA GLN A 61 -20.44 50.17 51.91
C GLN A 61 -21.06 49.68 50.60
N SER A 62 -21.84 50.51 49.90
CA SER A 62 -22.40 50.13 48.60
C SER A 62 -21.32 49.80 47.57
N CYS A 63 -20.27 50.61 47.48
CA CYS A 63 -19.14 50.34 46.58
C CYS A 63 -18.40 49.05 46.95
N LYS A 64 -18.23 48.78 48.25
CA LYS A 64 -17.60 47.54 48.75
C LYS A 64 -18.41 46.31 48.39
N GLU A 65 -19.72 46.35 48.56
CA GLU A 65 -20.63 45.26 48.20
C GLU A 65 -20.63 45.01 46.68
N GLU A 66 -20.71 46.08 45.89
CA GLU A 66 -20.62 46.00 44.42
C GLU A 66 -19.30 45.40 43.96
N ALA A 67 -18.16 45.86 44.50
CA ALA A 67 -16.85 45.32 44.18
C ALA A 67 -16.72 43.83 44.56
N SER A 68 -17.29 43.42 45.69
CA SER A 68 -17.31 42.03 46.14
C SER A 68 -18.10 41.13 45.18
N MET A 69 -19.30 41.56 44.79
CA MET A 69 -20.15 40.84 43.84
C MET A 69 -19.50 40.74 42.46
N ASN A 70 -18.93 41.84 41.96
CA ASN A 70 -18.21 41.87 40.70
C ASN A 70 -17.00 40.93 40.71
N ALA A 71 -16.21 40.91 41.79
CA ALA A 71 -15.08 39.99 41.93
C ALA A 71 -15.53 38.53 41.95
N GLN A 72 -16.67 38.22 42.59
CA GLN A 72 -17.24 36.87 42.58
C GLN A 72 -17.73 36.47 41.18
N GLY A 73 -18.43 37.38 40.49
CA GLY A 73 -18.88 37.16 39.11
C GLY A 73 -17.72 36.87 38.17
N LEU A 74 -16.66 37.69 38.24
CA LEU A 74 -15.47 37.51 37.43
C LEU A 74 -14.79 36.16 37.70
N ARG A 75 -14.69 35.74 38.98
CA ARG A 75 -14.15 34.41 39.33
C ARG A 75 -14.96 33.27 38.70
N LYS A 76 -16.29 33.34 38.73
CA LYS A 76 -17.15 32.33 38.10
C LYS A 76 -16.97 32.30 36.58
N CYS A 77 -16.94 33.46 35.92
CA CYS A 77 -16.70 33.54 34.48
C CYS A 77 -15.34 32.97 34.07
N ILE A 78 -14.29 33.19 34.89
CA ILE A 78 -12.97 32.61 34.65
C ILE A 78 -13.03 31.08 34.75
N GLN A 79 -13.65 30.53 35.80
CA GLN A 79 -13.80 29.09 35.99
C GLN A 79 -14.58 28.45 34.83
N GLU A 80 -15.72 29.03 34.44
CA GLU A 80 -16.51 28.54 33.30
C GLU A 80 -15.69 28.55 32.01
N ARG A 81 -14.95 29.62 31.75
CA ARG A 81 -14.06 29.72 30.59
C ARG A 81 -12.97 28.65 30.61
N GLU A 82 -12.34 28.39 31.75
CA GLU A 82 -11.33 27.34 31.91
C GLU A 82 -11.92 25.95 31.65
N THR A 83 -13.12 25.66 32.17
CA THR A 83 -13.80 24.39 31.88
C THR A 83 -14.14 24.24 30.40
N LEU A 84 -14.54 25.32 29.72
CA LEU A 84 -14.84 25.31 28.29
C LEU A 84 -13.57 25.06 27.46
N VAL A 85 -12.45 25.69 27.82
CA VAL A 85 -11.14 25.47 27.18
C VAL A 85 -10.70 24.00 27.34
N ALA A 86 -10.88 23.41 28.52
CA ALA A 86 -10.57 22.01 28.74
C ALA A 86 -11.43 21.08 27.85
N LYS A 87 -12.74 21.31 27.79
CA LYS A 87 -13.66 20.56 26.90
C LYS A 87 -13.28 20.71 25.43
N TYR A 88 -12.90 21.91 25.00
CA TYR A 88 -12.46 22.14 23.63
C TYR A 88 -11.16 21.38 23.32
N ALA A 89 -10.21 21.35 24.26
CA ALA A 89 -8.98 20.57 24.10
C ALA A 89 -9.25 19.06 24.03
N GLU A 90 -10.18 18.54 24.82
CA GLU A 90 -10.64 17.14 24.74
C GLU A 90 -11.31 16.83 23.40
N MET A 91 -12.24 17.68 22.96
CA MET A 91 -12.90 17.54 21.66
C MET A 91 -11.88 17.54 20.51
N LYS A 92 -10.90 18.45 20.54
CA LYS A 92 -9.83 18.50 19.56
C LYS A 92 -8.99 17.23 19.53
N LYS A 93 -8.70 16.63 20.70
CA LYS A 93 -8.03 15.32 20.77
C LYS A 93 -8.89 14.22 20.14
N HIS A 94 -10.21 14.27 20.34
CA HIS A 94 -11.13 13.31 19.75
C HIS A 94 -11.20 13.44 18.22
N CYS A 95 -11.34 14.65 17.69
CA CYS A 95 -11.27 14.90 16.24
C CYS A 95 -9.98 14.33 15.64
N ALA A 96 -8.83 14.62 16.25
CA ALA A 96 -7.55 14.09 15.76
C ALA A 96 -7.46 12.55 15.80
N LYS A 97 -8.18 11.88 16.71
CA LYS A 97 -8.26 10.40 16.71
C LYS A 97 -9.13 9.92 15.54
N LEU A 98 -10.28 10.54 15.35
CA LEU A 98 -11.21 10.20 14.28
C LEU A 98 -10.56 10.41 12.90
N ASP A 99 -9.81 11.51 12.72
CA ASP A 99 -9.05 11.78 11.49
C ASP A 99 -8.06 10.64 11.18
N ARG A 100 -7.40 10.09 12.23
CA ARG A 100 -6.49 8.94 12.06
C ARG A 100 -7.23 7.67 11.67
N GLU A 101 -8.39 7.43 12.26
CA GLU A 101 -9.23 6.28 11.91
C GLU A 101 -9.72 6.39 10.46
N CYS A 102 -10.17 7.57 10.02
CA CYS A 102 -10.52 7.82 8.62
C CYS A 102 -9.36 7.51 7.66
N MET A 103 -8.15 7.99 7.96
CA MET A 103 -6.97 7.68 7.13
C MET A 103 -6.67 6.17 7.07
N LEU A 104 -6.89 5.42 8.16
CA LEU A 104 -6.71 3.97 8.15
C LEU A 104 -7.77 3.27 7.30
N PHE A 105 -9.03 3.68 7.40
CA PHE A 105 -10.11 3.13 6.57
C PHE A 105 -9.89 3.40 5.09
N GLU A 106 -9.45 4.61 4.71
CA GLU A 106 -9.11 4.94 3.33
C GLU A 106 -7.99 4.03 2.79
N ARG A 107 -6.92 3.83 3.57
CA ARG A 107 -5.81 2.95 3.17
C ARG A 107 -6.24 1.49 3.03
N ASP A 108 -7.06 1.00 3.94
CA ASP A 108 -7.52 -0.39 3.89
C ASP A 108 -8.49 -0.61 2.72
N LEU A 109 -9.28 0.40 2.35
CA LEU A 109 -10.10 0.39 1.14
C LEU A 109 -9.23 0.36 -0.12
N GLU A 110 -8.19 1.19 -0.19
CA GLU A 110 -7.26 1.24 -1.34
C GLU A 110 -6.59 -0.12 -1.56
N LYS A 111 -6.10 -0.77 -0.50
CA LYS A 111 -5.54 -2.13 -0.57
C LYS A 111 -6.54 -3.17 -1.04
N ALA A 112 -7.79 -3.07 -0.60
CA ALA A 112 -8.84 -3.99 -1.04
C ALA A 112 -9.15 -3.80 -2.53
N MET A 113 -9.10 -2.57 -3.03
CA MET A 113 -9.24 -2.27 -4.45
C MET A 113 -8.06 -2.82 -5.27
N GLU A 114 -6.82 -2.58 -4.84
CA GLU A 114 -5.62 -3.14 -5.48
C GLU A 114 -5.69 -4.68 -5.58
N SER A 115 -6.12 -5.34 -4.51
CA SER A 115 -6.30 -6.80 -4.51
C SER A 115 -7.39 -7.26 -5.48
N CYS A 116 -8.48 -6.51 -5.63
CA CYS A 116 -9.50 -6.82 -6.64
C CYS A 116 -8.93 -6.70 -8.06
N ASP A 117 -8.15 -5.66 -8.34
CA ASP A 117 -7.53 -5.43 -9.64
C ASP A 117 -6.52 -6.54 -9.98
N GLU A 118 -5.75 -7.02 -9.00
CA GLU A 118 -4.83 -8.16 -9.15
C GLU A 118 -5.60 -9.45 -9.48
N LEU A 119 -6.67 -9.75 -8.73
CA LEU A 119 -7.51 -10.91 -8.98
C LEU A 119 -8.19 -10.86 -10.35
N GLU A 120 -8.61 -9.66 -10.81
CA GLU A 120 -9.17 -9.49 -12.15
C GLU A 120 -8.14 -9.81 -13.24
N LYS A 121 -6.89 -9.33 -13.09
CA LYS A 121 -5.79 -9.67 -14.01
C LYS A 121 -5.53 -11.16 -14.06
N GLU A 122 -5.40 -11.81 -12.90
CA GLU A 122 -5.20 -13.27 -12.82
C GLU A 122 -6.36 -14.03 -13.47
N ASN A 123 -7.60 -13.60 -13.22
CA ASN A 123 -8.78 -14.23 -13.83
C ASN A 123 -8.76 -14.12 -15.36
N ASN A 124 -8.37 -12.95 -15.88
CA ASN A 124 -8.26 -12.73 -17.32
C ASN A 124 -7.15 -13.56 -17.95
N GLU A 125 -6.00 -13.69 -17.28
CA GLU A 125 -4.89 -14.55 -17.72
C GLU A 125 -5.30 -16.02 -17.76
N LEU A 126 -5.95 -16.52 -16.70
CA LEU A 126 -6.46 -17.89 -16.66
C LEU A 126 -7.50 -18.16 -17.75
N ARG A 127 -8.40 -17.20 -18.02
CA ARG A 127 -9.36 -17.29 -19.13
C ARG A 127 -8.66 -17.34 -20.48
N ALA A 128 -7.63 -16.52 -20.69
CA ALA A 128 -6.86 -16.53 -21.92
C ALA A 128 -6.16 -17.88 -22.13
N GLN A 129 -5.55 -18.44 -21.08
CA GLN A 129 -4.92 -19.77 -21.12
C GLN A 129 -5.95 -20.88 -21.40
N LEU A 130 -7.14 -20.82 -20.81
CA LEU A 130 -8.22 -21.78 -21.08
C LEU A 130 -8.77 -21.68 -22.51
N GLN A 131 -8.81 -20.47 -23.08
CA GLN A 131 -9.24 -20.25 -24.45
C GLN A 131 -8.16 -20.65 -25.48
N ASP A 132 -6.89 -20.69 -25.07
CA ASP A 132 -5.79 -21.16 -25.90
C ASP A 132 -5.88 -22.68 -26.14
N ASN A 133 -6.64 -23.03 -27.18
CA ASN A 133 -6.82 -24.39 -27.64
C ASN A 133 -5.82 -24.77 -28.75
N SER A 134 -4.77 -23.98 -28.95
CA SER A 134 -3.80 -24.20 -30.04
C SER A 134 -3.16 -25.58 -29.98
N ALA A 135 -2.78 -26.05 -28.78
CA ALA A 135 -2.23 -27.38 -28.56
C ALA A 135 -3.25 -28.49 -28.90
N LEU A 136 -4.50 -28.35 -28.47
CA LEU A 136 -5.57 -29.31 -28.77
C LEU A 136 -5.88 -29.34 -30.28
N GLN A 137 -5.87 -28.19 -30.95
CA GLN A 137 -6.04 -28.10 -32.40
C GLN A 137 -4.89 -28.77 -33.15
N ALA A 138 -3.64 -28.55 -32.72
CA ALA A 138 -2.46 -29.18 -33.31
C ALA A 138 -2.52 -30.71 -33.16
N MET A 139 -2.81 -31.21 -31.97
CA MET A 139 -2.98 -32.65 -31.72
C MET A 139 -4.14 -33.23 -32.54
N SER A 140 -5.26 -32.52 -32.65
CA SER A 140 -6.39 -32.95 -33.49
C SER A 140 -6.02 -33.05 -34.96
N ALA A 141 -5.21 -32.12 -35.47
CA ALA A 141 -4.72 -32.15 -36.84
C ALA A 141 -3.76 -33.33 -37.08
N GLU A 142 -2.83 -33.58 -36.15
CA GLU A 142 -1.91 -34.71 -36.23
C GLU A 142 -2.66 -36.06 -36.23
N VAL A 143 -3.64 -36.23 -35.34
CA VAL A 143 -4.48 -37.44 -35.30
C VAL A 143 -5.20 -37.66 -36.62
N LYS A 144 -5.76 -36.61 -37.25
CA LYS A 144 -6.40 -36.73 -38.56
C LYS A 144 -5.42 -37.16 -39.64
N SER A 145 -4.22 -36.57 -39.69
CA SER A 145 -3.17 -36.95 -40.63
C SER A 145 -2.76 -38.42 -40.48
N LEU A 146 -2.54 -38.87 -39.24
CA LEU A 146 -2.19 -40.26 -38.95
C LEU A 146 -3.32 -41.23 -39.33
N GLN A 147 -4.58 -40.80 -39.20
CA GLN A 147 -5.73 -41.59 -39.60
C GLN A 147 -5.80 -41.75 -41.13
N GLU A 148 -5.57 -40.68 -41.89
CA GLU A 148 -5.47 -40.74 -43.36
C GLU A 148 -4.31 -41.65 -43.82
N ASP A 149 -3.15 -41.55 -43.18
CA ASP A 149 -1.99 -42.38 -43.54
C ASP A 149 -2.22 -43.85 -43.19
N LYS A 150 -2.88 -44.14 -42.06
CA LYS A 150 -3.32 -45.49 -41.72
C LYS A 150 -4.23 -46.08 -42.80
N GLU A 151 -5.21 -45.32 -43.29
CA GLU A 151 -6.13 -45.77 -44.34
C GLU A 151 -5.38 -46.07 -45.66
N LYS A 152 -4.45 -45.21 -46.06
CA LYS A 152 -3.59 -45.44 -47.24
C LYS A 152 -2.76 -46.72 -47.10
N LEU A 153 -2.16 -46.95 -45.92
CA LEU A 153 -1.36 -48.14 -45.65
C LEU A 153 -2.21 -49.42 -45.71
N LEU A 154 -3.45 -49.40 -45.22
CA LEU A 154 -4.36 -50.55 -45.31
C LEU A 154 -4.68 -50.91 -46.77
N ILE A 155 -4.97 -49.91 -47.61
CA ILE A 155 -5.22 -50.13 -49.05
C ILE A 155 -3.98 -50.73 -49.73
N ASN A 156 -2.80 -50.17 -49.44
CA ASN A 156 -1.54 -50.65 -50.01
C ASN A 156 -1.24 -52.09 -49.56
N LEU A 157 -1.48 -52.42 -48.29
CA LEU A 157 -1.31 -53.77 -47.76
C LEU A 157 -2.23 -54.75 -48.48
N GLN A 158 -3.52 -54.43 -48.59
CA GLN A 158 -4.49 -55.29 -49.30
C GLN A 158 -4.06 -55.52 -50.75
N ARG A 159 -3.64 -54.47 -51.46
CA ARG A 159 -3.12 -54.58 -52.83
C ARG A 159 -1.90 -55.49 -52.90
N ALA A 160 -0.94 -55.33 -52.00
CA ALA A 160 0.25 -56.17 -51.96
C ALA A 160 -0.09 -57.64 -51.68
N GLU A 161 -1.06 -57.91 -50.79
CA GLU A 161 -1.56 -59.26 -50.54
C GLU A 161 -2.23 -59.88 -51.78
N GLU A 162 -2.95 -59.10 -52.58
CA GLU A 162 -3.54 -59.53 -53.86
C GLU A 162 -2.47 -59.81 -54.92
N GLU A 163 -1.48 -58.93 -55.06
CA GLU A 163 -0.34 -59.11 -55.98
C GLU A 163 0.44 -60.40 -55.66
N VAL A 164 0.68 -60.70 -54.38
CA VAL A 164 1.35 -61.94 -53.95
C VAL A 164 0.55 -63.18 -54.36
N LYS A 165 -0.79 -63.16 -54.26
CA LYS A 165 -1.65 -64.27 -54.68
C LYS A 165 -1.53 -64.52 -56.19
N VAL A 166 -1.63 -63.46 -56.99
CA VAL A 166 -1.47 -63.56 -58.46
C VAL A 166 -0.08 -64.07 -58.82
N LEU A 167 0.97 -63.52 -58.23
CA LEU A 167 2.35 -63.96 -58.48
C LEU A 167 2.59 -65.41 -58.04
N PHE A 168 1.92 -65.88 -56.97
CA PHE A 168 1.99 -67.28 -56.55
C PHE A 168 1.34 -68.21 -57.58
N GLU A 169 0.18 -67.84 -58.12
CA GLU A 169 -0.49 -68.59 -59.18
C GLU A 169 0.34 -68.62 -60.47
N ASP A 170 0.88 -67.46 -60.88
CA ASP A 170 1.77 -67.35 -62.04
C ASP A 170 3.04 -68.20 -61.87
N ASN A 171 3.69 -68.15 -60.70
CA ASN A 171 4.86 -68.98 -60.41
C ASN A 171 4.52 -70.47 -60.44
N LYS A 172 3.35 -70.86 -59.92
CA LYS A 172 2.89 -72.25 -60.00
C LYS A 172 2.72 -72.71 -61.45
N LEU A 173 2.11 -71.88 -62.30
CA LEU A 173 1.96 -72.17 -63.73
C LEU A 173 3.32 -72.25 -64.45
N LEU A 174 4.22 -71.30 -64.16
CA LEU A 174 5.59 -71.31 -64.69
C LEU A 174 6.36 -72.56 -64.25
N ASP A 175 6.22 -73.00 -62.99
CA ASP A 175 6.82 -74.24 -62.50
C ASP A 175 6.28 -75.48 -63.21
N GLU A 176 4.97 -75.52 -63.48
CA GLU A 176 4.34 -76.59 -64.25
C GLU A 176 4.86 -76.62 -65.70
N LEU A 177 4.95 -75.46 -66.36
CA LEU A 177 5.51 -75.32 -67.71
C LEU A 177 7.01 -75.67 -67.75
N ASN A 178 7.81 -75.21 -66.78
CA ASN A 178 9.22 -75.55 -66.67
C ASN A 178 9.42 -77.06 -66.46
N LYS A 179 8.62 -77.70 -65.60
CA LYS A 179 8.63 -79.17 -65.43
C LYS A 179 8.29 -79.88 -66.74
N GLN A 180 7.31 -79.40 -67.52
CA GLN A 180 6.98 -79.95 -68.83
C GLN A 180 8.13 -79.78 -69.82
N LEU A 181 8.74 -78.60 -69.88
CA LEU A 181 9.86 -78.29 -70.77
C LEU A 181 11.09 -79.15 -70.45
N LEU A 182 11.40 -79.34 -69.15
CA LEU A 182 12.46 -80.24 -68.70
C LEU A 182 12.20 -81.70 -69.12
N ARG A 183 10.95 -82.19 -69.02
CA ARG A 183 10.58 -83.52 -69.51
C ARG A 183 10.75 -83.65 -71.03
N GLN A 184 10.43 -82.59 -71.79
CA GLN A 184 10.66 -82.56 -73.24
C GLN A 184 12.15 -82.56 -73.58
N LEU A 185 12.98 -81.80 -72.85
CA LEU A 185 14.45 -81.82 -73.00
C LEU A 185 15.07 -83.18 -72.63
N GLN A 186 14.56 -83.84 -71.58
CA GLN A 186 14.96 -85.20 -71.22
C GLN A 186 14.57 -86.21 -72.31
N ARG A 187 13.34 -86.14 -72.85
CA ARG A 187 12.94 -86.95 -74.03
C ARG A 187 13.79 -86.67 -75.27
N GLY A 188 14.16 -85.41 -75.49
CA GLY A 188 15.07 -85.01 -76.56
C GLY A 188 16.51 -85.53 -76.38
N LYS A 189 16.95 -85.73 -75.13
CA LYS A 189 18.24 -86.36 -74.80
C LYS A 189 18.20 -87.89 -74.80
N GLU A 190 17.05 -88.50 -74.50
CA GLU A 190 16.86 -89.96 -74.44
C GLU A 190 16.48 -90.58 -75.81
N GLY A 191 16.11 -89.75 -76.81
CA GLY A 191 15.81 -90.17 -78.18
C GLY A 191 17.01 -90.34 -79.12
N TYR A 192 18.24 -90.13 -78.65
CA TYR A 192 19.48 -90.42 -79.41
C TYR A 192 20.41 -91.28 -78.56
N GLY A 193 20.14 -92.59 -78.54
CA GLY A 193 21.12 -93.60 -78.18
C GLY A 193 21.94 -94.00 -79.42
N SER A 194 23.21 -93.57 -79.44
CA SER A 194 24.34 -94.15 -80.20
C SER A 194 24.42 -93.88 -81.71
N ASP A 195 25.30 -92.97 -82.14
CA ASP A 195 26.67 -93.36 -82.52
C ASP A 195 27.51 -92.14 -82.98
N TYR A 196 28.83 -92.31 -82.86
CA TYR A 196 29.92 -91.51 -83.44
C TYR A 196 30.47 -90.31 -82.63
N LYS A 197 31.57 -90.65 -81.94
CA LYS A 197 32.90 -90.03 -82.05
C LYS A 197 33.13 -88.58 -81.58
N ARG A 198 34.13 -88.52 -80.69
CA ARG A 198 35.28 -87.61 -80.64
C ARG A 198 34.96 -86.15 -80.32
N SER A 199 35.29 -85.72 -79.10
CA SER A 199 36.62 -85.23 -78.70
C SER A 199 36.86 -83.79 -79.15
N ALA A 200 37.26 -82.99 -78.16
CA ALA A 200 38.13 -81.81 -78.30
C ALA A 200 37.44 -80.62 -78.99
N SER A 201 37.72 -79.36 -78.67
CA SER A 201 38.78 -78.73 -77.91
C SER A 201 38.51 -77.24 -77.93
N GLY A 202 38.81 -76.55 -76.83
CA GLY A 202 39.25 -75.16 -76.83
C GLY A 202 38.26 -74.13 -77.37
N SER A 203 38.51 -72.84 -77.23
CA SER A 203 39.43 -72.09 -76.39
C SER A 203 39.24 -70.65 -76.83
N SER A 204 39.30 -69.72 -75.86
CA SER A 204 39.68 -68.33 -76.11
C SER A 204 38.66 -67.54 -76.96
N ALA A 205 38.57 -66.22 -76.92
CA ALA A 205 39.42 -65.23 -76.32
C ALA A 205 38.59 -63.95 -76.13
N ARG A 206 38.92 -63.21 -75.06
CA ARG A 206 39.16 -61.77 -75.06
C ARG A 206 38.08 -60.84 -75.65
N GLY A 207 37.52 -60.03 -74.76
CA GLY A 207 36.99 -58.71 -75.09
C GLY A 207 37.07 -57.77 -73.89
N LYS A 208 38.13 -56.96 -73.82
CA LYS A 208 38.44 -56.00 -72.75
C LYS A 208 37.61 -54.71 -72.88
N ARG A 209 37.27 -54.08 -71.75
CA ARG A 209 37.34 -52.62 -71.44
C ARG A 209 36.93 -52.42 -69.96
N LYS A 210 37.87 -52.12 -69.02
CA LYS A 210 38.35 -50.79 -68.52
C LYS A 210 37.18 -49.87 -68.14
N SER A 211 37.08 -49.16 -67.00
CA SER A 211 37.93 -48.80 -65.84
C SER A 211 36.95 -48.29 -64.74
N ARG A 212 37.23 -48.15 -63.44
CA ARG A 212 38.31 -47.42 -62.74
C ARG A 212 38.26 -47.81 -61.25
N ARG A 213 39.43 -47.75 -60.59
CA ARG A 213 39.59 -47.71 -59.14
C ARG A 213 39.42 -46.27 -58.64
N PHE A 214 39.06 -46.09 -57.37
CA PHE A 214 39.74 -45.17 -56.46
C PHE A 214 39.55 -45.69 -55.01
N SER A 215 40.69 -45.94 -54.35
CA SER A 215 40.88 -45.97 -52.90
C SER A 215 41.26 -44.56 -52.45
N GLU A 216 41.46 -44.37 -51.14
CA GLU A 216 41.88 -43.10 -50.51
C GLU A 216 40.76 -42.05 -50.50
N ASP A 217 40.52 -41.27 -49.48
CA ASP A 217 41.15 -41.04 -48.19
C ASP A 217 40.07 -40.28 -47.40
N SER A 218 39.78 -40.64 -46.16
CA SER A 218 40.51 -40.12 -45.00
C SER A 218 40.04 -38.67 -44.67
N PRO A 219 40.45 -38.11 -43.54
CA PRO A 219 39.57 -37.79 -42.43
C PRO A 219 39.85 -36.34 -42.01
N PHE A 220 39.57 -36.01 -40.74
CA PHE A 220 39.83 -34.72 -40.12
C PHE A 220 38.96 -33.61 -40.72
N ALA A 221 38.47 -32.66 -39.98
CA ALA A 221 38.46 -32.33 -38.58
C ALA A 221 37.55 -31.10 -38.55
N ARG A 222 36.90 -30.75 -37.48
CA ARG A 222 37.43 -30.23 -36.24
C ARG A 222 36.17 -30.11 -35.40
N GLU A 223 36.18 -30.62 -34.17
CA GLU A 223 36.56 -29.74 -33.06
C GLU A 223 35.84 -28.38 -33.20
N ALA A 224 34.65 -28.31 -32.60
CA ALA A 224 34.59 -27.53 -31.38
C ALA A 224 34.39 -28.56 -30.24
N ASP A 225 35.46 -29.22 -29.79
CA ASP A 225 36.20 -28.84 -28.58
C ASP A 225 36.16 -27.37 -28.15
N PHE A 226 36.31 -27.21 -26.84
CA PHE A 226 36.17 -26.00 -26.03
C PHE A 226 34.70 -25.67 -25.73
N ASN A 227 34.14 -26.27 -24.68
CA ASN A 227 34.41 -25.84 -23.30
C ASN A 227 34.37 -24.31 -23.23
N LEU A 228 33.19 -23.76 -22.99
CA LEU A 228 33.10 -22.74 -21.97
C LEU A 228 32.69 -23.52 -20.72
N GLU A 229 33.69 -24.04 -20.02
CA GLU A 229 34.07 -23.48 -18.72
C GLU A 229 32.85 -22.85 -18.04
N GLU A 230 32.31 -23.57 -17.07
CA GLU A 230 32.39 -23.11 -15.70
C GLU A 230 32.57 -21.60 -15.56
N GLN A 231 31.51 -20.85 -15.88
CA GLN A 231 31.22 -19.62 -15.16
C GLN A 231 29.97 -19.85 -14.33
N SER A 232 30.24 -20.50 -13.20
CA SER A 232 29.93 -19.94 -11.90
C SER A 232 28.52 -19.37 -11.76
N ARG A 233 27.66 -20.13 -11.08
CA ARG A 233 27.13 -19.76 -9.75
C ARG A 233 26.46 -21.03 -9.20
N GLN A 234 27.11 -21.75 -8.29
CA GLN A 234 27.06 -21.55 -6.83
C GLN A 234 25.64 -21.54 -6.23
N PRO A 235 25.51 -22.07 -5.00
CA PRO A 235 24.64 -23.21 -4.71
C PRO A 235 23.29 -22.80 -4.15
N PHE A 236 22.40 -23.78 -4.08
CA PHE A 236 21.21 -23.76 -3.23
C PHE A 236 21.51 -23.19 -1.83
N SER A 237 20.68 -22.25 -1.40
CA SER A 237 20.57 -21.73 -0.03
C SER A 237 19.13 -21.24 0.16
N PRO A 238 18.61 -21.18 1.40
CA PRO A 238 17.89 -22.27 2.04
C PRO A 238 16.39 -21.99 2.06
N LEU A 239 15.59 -23.07 2.19
CA LEU A 239 14.19 -22.97 2.61
C LEU A 239 14.13 -22.17 3.91
N TYR A 240 13.51 -20.98 3.85
CA TYR A 240 13.20 -20.22 5.06
C TYR A 240 12.25 -21.04 5.92
N GLN A 241 12.73 -21.33 7.12
CA GLN A 241 12.01 -21.97 8.21
C GLN A 241 10.82 -21.08 8.58
N ASN A 242 9.61 -21.57 8.34
CA ASN A 242 8.45 -21.11 9.06
C ASN A 242 8.39 -21.89 10.38
N SER A 243 8.90 -21.29 11.46
CA SER A 243 8.41 -21.60 12.80
C SER A 243 8.26 -20.33 13.64
N PRO A 244 7.19 -20.22 14.43
CA PRO A 244 6.79 -19.00 15.10
C PRO A 244 7.44 -18.90 16.49
N GLU A 245 8.11 -17.80 16.82
CA GLU A 245 8.21 -17.29 18.20
C GLU A 245 8.98 -15.95 18.35
N SER A 246 8.74 -15.29 19.50
CA SER A 246 9.15 -13.95 19.96
C SER A 246 8.25 -12.81 19.44
N ARG A 247 7.28 -12.26 20.18
CA ARG A 247 7.23 -11.76 21.57
C ARG A 247 8.40 -10.83 21.92
N LEU A 248 8.03 -9.54 22.05
CA LEU A 248 8.48 -8.52 23.01
C LEU A 248 9.39 -7.38 22.50
N LEU A 249 9.05 -6.19 23.04
CA LEU A 249 9.80 -4.95 23.20
C LEU A 249 9.94 -4.00 21.99
N ASN A 250 9.23 -2.87 22.02
CA ASN A 250 9.74 -1.64 22.65
C ASN A 250 8.79 -0.43 22.49
N LYS A 251 8.57 0.24 23.64
CA LYS A 251 8.23 1.66 23.89
C LYS A 251 7.01 2.29 23.25
#